data_AF-A0A7X1HI71-F1
#
_entry.id   AF-A0A7X1HI71-F1
#
_cell.length_a   1.000
_cell.length_b   1.000
_cell.length_c   1.000
_cell.angle_alpha   90.00
_cell.angle_beta   90.00
_cell.angle_gamma   90.00
#
_symmetry.space_group_name_H-M   'P 1'
#
loop_
_entity.id
_entity.type
_entity.pdbx_description
1 polymer ?
#
loop_
_entity_poly.entity_id
_entity_poly.type
_entity_poly.pdbx_seq_one_letter_code
_entity_poly.pdbx_strand_id
1 'polypeptide(L)'
;MKKNYVVIFDTNVLFDLYQKEGIYFDLILDLEKIKNNIIIPNQVYEEYISKLERIKIREMDKYDKTEQRIKKIYQDLRKNKEIESDFQKIFGHSNLFDNLIDTIEKKCHEIEIEIKNVKMIKEEKENTLLKKDILKELIEEIMINQKLKKFTLKEFIEIFKEGEERLKYKIPPGITDANKGVGTDFKIFKNKYGDFIIWKEILQYAKLNPNIDIYFIENERKSDWWEIKGGNEFSKILEKEFQEYSQSKIIALNLESFFKEFKEKLNLPDFKLQALEEHIEALEYTIIKIQENLEDEFFFKINLNYFDNIFKYLENNLLYFIEENDYGYIISNEITGDRFEYINDLEVYLVKAKNCILEKKGLNDIVIKGEIEIECELNFQVSQGRDVGFSKNVSLVGNLFLEMNLYNFSITSKEFKDYSCDIGDFKLASIDADETELDIYYDYEKEY
;
A
#
# COMPACT_ATOMS: atom_id res chain seq x y z
N MET A 1 33.43 23.72 29.87
CA MET A 1 32.18 23.41 30.60
C MET A 1 32.34 22.04 31.25
N LYS A 2 31.87 21.82 32.48
CA LYS A 2 31.80 20.44 33.03
C LYS A 2 30.82 19.65 32.16
N LYS A 3 31.21 18.45 31.72
CA LYS A 3 30.31 17.55 30.98
C LYS A 3 29.27 17.02 31.97
N ASN A 4 28.00 17.26 31.68
CA ASN A 4 26.89 16.71 32.48
C ASN A 4 26.35 15.39 31.89
N TYR A 5 26.69 15.08 30.63
CA TYR A 5 26.26 13.87 29.94
C TYR A 5 27.31 13.38 28.93
N VAL A 6 27.20 12.11 28.57
CA VAL A 6 27.88 11.47 27.44
C VAL A 6 26.86 10.69 26.61
N VAL A 7 27.08 10.60 25.30
CA VAL A 7 26.30 9.79 24.37
C VAL A 7 27.17 8.61 23.91
N ILE A 8 26.61 7.41 23.97
CA ILE A 8 27.28 6.17 23.55
C ILE A 8 26.37 5.49 22.53
N PHE A 9 26.90 5.19 21.35
CA PHE A 9 26.15 4.55 20.28
C PHE A 9 26.42 3.05 20.23
N ASP A 10 25.38 2.26 19.96
CA ASP A 10 25.56 0.91 19.45
C ASP A 10 25.99 0.90 17.97
N THR A 11 26.54 -0.22 17.53
CA THR A 11 26.99 -0.45 16.16
C THR A 11 25.85 -0.34 15.15
N ASN A 12 24.66 -0.86 15.47
CA ASN A 12 23.54 -0.83 14.52
C ASN A 12 23.08 0.60 14.20
N VAL A 13 23.14 1.50 15.18
CA VAL A 13 22.78 2.91 15.01
C VAL A 13 23.74 3.56 14.04
N LEU A 14 25.05 3.30 14.17
CA LEU A 14 26.05 3.82 13.21
C LEU A 14 25.79 3.31 11.79
N PHE A 15 25.30 2.08 11.64
CA PHE A 15 24.94 1.56 10.32
C PHE A 15 23.66 2.18 9.78
N ASP A 16 22.66 2.45 10.62
CA ASP A 16 21.43 3.11 10.18
C ASP A 16 21.69 4.53 9.66
N LEU A 17 22.70 5.23 10.19
CA LEU A 17 23.17 6.51 9.65
C LEU A 17 23.67 6.41 8.19
N TYR A 18 24.06 5.22 7.70
CA TYR A 18 24.43 4.98 6.29
C TYR A 18 23.24 4.59 5.40
N GLN A 19 22.14 4.07 5.96
CA GLN A 19 21.09 3.42 5.17
C GLN A 19 20.01 4.38 4.64
N LYS A 20 19.89 5.59 5.19
CA LYS A 20 18.79 6.52 4.89
C LYS A 20 19.33 7.88 4.42
N GLU A 21 19.07 8.25 3.18
CA GLU A 21 19.68 9.44 2.56
C GLU A 21 19.01 10.77 2.94
N GLY A 22 19.75 11.87 2.73
CA GLY A 22 19.30 13.26 2.85
C GLY A 22 19.27 13.77 4.29
N ILE A 23 18.43 13.16 5.12
CA ILE A 23 18.21 13.57 6.51
C ILE A 23 19.43 13.29 7.38
N TYR A 24 20.13 12.19 7.12
CA TYR A 24 21.20 11.69 8.00
C TYR A 24 22.55 12.38 7.78
N PHE A 25 22.84 12.94 6.60
CA PHE A 25 24.00 13.84 6.41
C PHE A 25 23.95 14.98 7.42
N ASP A 26 22.75 15.53 7.48
CA ASP A 26 22.39 16.64 8.30
C ASP A 26 22.45 16.25 9.79
N LEU A 27 22.03 15.03 10.16
CA LEU A 27 22.22 14.48 11.50
C LEU A 27 23.70 14.25 11.84
N ILE A 28 24.54 13.83 10.89
CA ILE A 28 25.99 13.66 11.11
C ILE A 28 26.64 15.01 11.44
N LEU A 29 26.25 16.09 10.75
CA LEU A 29 26.69 17.45 11.10
C LEU A 29 26.24 17.85 12.51
N ASP A 30 25.05 17.43 12.92
CA ASP A 30 24.56 17.68 14.28
C ASP A 30 25.33 16.88 15.33
N LEU A 31 25.70 15.63 15.04
CA LEU A 31 26.59 14.82 15.88
C LEU A 31 27.99 15.46 16.01
N GLU A 32 28.49 16.10 14.96
CA GLU A 32 29.78 16.81 15.01
C GLU A 32 29.77 17.92 16.07
N LYS A 33 28.66 18.65 16.23
CA LYS A 33 28.52 19.72 17.24
C LYS A 33 28.70 19.21 18.69
N ILE A 34 28.35 17.95 18.93
CA ILE A 34 28.47 17.30 20.25
C ILE A 34 29.55 16.22 20.29
N LYS A 35 30.46 16.15 19.32
CA LYS A 35 31.49 15.09 19.26
C LYS A 35 32.30 14.94 20.54
N ASN A 36 32.53 16.05 21.24
CA ASN A 36 33.21 16.04 22.53
C ASN A 36 32.41 15.29 23.61
N ASN A 37 31.10 15.18 23.51
CA ASN A 37 30.22 14.44 24.41
C ASN A 37 29.91 13.01 23.91
N ILE A 38 30.50 12.56 22.81
CA ILE A 38 30.30 11.20 22.29
C ILE A 38 31.46 10.31 22.75
N ILE A 39 31.15 9.05 23.08
CA ILE A 39 32.11 7.97 23.27
C ILE A 39 31.69 6.79 22.40
N ILE A 40 32.64 6.21 21.68
CA ILE A 40 32.44 5.02 20.87
C ILE A 40 33.15 3.84 21.57
N PRO A 41 32.40 2.84 22.06
CA PRO A 41 33.02 1.63 22.63
C PRO A 41 33.99 1.00 21.62
N ASN A 42 35.12 0.44 22.08
CA ASN A 42 36.09 -0.14 21.14
C ASN A 42 35.48 -1.33 20.39
N GLN A 43 34.60 -2.09 21.03
CA GLN A 43 33.87 -3.16 20.36
C GLN A 43 32.99 -2.61 19.22
N VAL A 44 32.25 -1.53 19.47
CA VAL A 44 31.43 -0.85 18.44
C VAL A 44 32.29 -0.40 17.27
N TYR A 45 33.42 0.25 17.54
CA TYR A 45 34.34 0.72 16.49
C TYR A 45 34.90 -0.44 15.64
N GLU A 46 35.30 -1.54 16.28
CA GLU A 46 35.82 -2.70 15.56
C GLU A 46 34.75 -3.37 14.69
N GLU A 47 33.53 -3.51 15.23
CA GLU A 47 32.41 -4.03 14.46
C GLU A 47 32.07 -3.13 13.29
N TYR A 48 32.03 -1.82 13.53
CA TYR A 48 31.80 -0.79 12.56
C TYR A 48 32.77 -0.89 11.38
N ILE A 49 34.09 -0.81 11.64
CA ILE A 49 35.10 -0.88 10.57
C ILE A 49 35.07 -2.23 9.84
N SER A 50 34.82 -3.34 10.55
CA SER A 50 34.82 -4.67 9.93
C SER A 50 33.63 -4.93 9.00
N LYS A 51 32.51 -4.24 9.23
CA LYS A 51 31.24 -4.45 8.49
C LYS A 51 30.94 -3.30 7.52
N LEU A 52 31.58 -2.14 7.66
CA LEU A 52 31.29 -0.91 6.90
C LEU A 52 31.18 -1.14 5.39
N GLU A 53 32.21 -1.71 4.77
CA GLU A 53 32.22 -1.97 3.32
C GLU A 53 31.09 -2.91 2.89
N ARG A 54 30.81 -3.95 3.68
CA ARG A 54 29.71 -4.89 3.39
C ARG A 54 28.34 -4.22 3.47
N ILE A 55 28.19 -3.24 4.36
CA ILE A 55 26.93 -2.51 4.54
C ILE A 55 26.73 -1.54 3.40
N LYS A 56 27.78 -0.80 3.00
CA LYS A 56 27.73 0.05 1.80
C LYS A 56 27.34 -0.74 0.56
N ILE A 57 28.00 -1.88 0.33
CA ILE A 57 27.67 -2.78 -0.78
C ILE A 57 26.21 -3.28 -0.67
N ARG A 58 25.79 -3.72 0.53
CA ARG A 58 24.41 -4.20 0.75
C ARG A 58 23.36 -3.12 0.44
N GLU A 59 23.62 -1.87 0.78
CA GLU A 59 22.73 -0.74 0.47
C GLU A 59 22.63 -0.51 -1.04
N MET A 60 23.74 -0.60 -1.77
CA MET A 60 23.72 -0.54 -3.24
C MET A 60 22.99 -1.75 -3.85
N ASP A 61 23.20 -2.95 -3.31
CA ASP A 61 22.53 -4.18 -3.75
C ASP A 61 21.01 -4.14 -3.56
N LYS A 62 20.47 -3.28 -2.68
CA LYS A 62 19.01 -3.16 -2.50
C LYS A 62 18.32 -2.72 -3.78
N TYR A 63 18.95 -1.84 -4.57
CA TYR A 63 18.42 -1.40 -5.87
C TYR A 63 18.38 -2.57 -6.85
N ASP A 64 19.48 -3.31 -6.98
CA ASP A 64 19.57 -4.45 -7.89
C ASP A 64 18.60 -5.58 -7.49
N LYS A 65 18.43 -5.84 -6.18
CA LYS A 65 17.44 -6.80 -5.68
C LYS A 65 16.00 -6.35 -5.94
N THR A 66 15.73 -5.05 -5.84
CA THR A 66 14.41 -4.49 -6.13
C THR A 66 14.10 -4.60 -7.62
N GLU A 67 15.06 -4.25 -8.48
CA GLU A 67 14.97 -4.45 -9.94
C GLU A 67 14.71 -5.93 -10.28
N GLN A 68 15.48 -6.86 -9.69
CA GLN A 68 15.29 -8.29 -9.89
C GLN A 68 13.93 -8.80 -9.42
N ARG A 69 13.40 -8.28 -8.30
CA ARG A 69 12.07 -8.63 -7.79
C ARG A 69 10.98 -8.16 -8.74
N ILE A 70 11.06 -6.94 -9.26
CA ILE A 70 10.11 -6.41 -10.26
C ILE A 70 10.16 -7.27 -11.52
N LYS A 71 11.37 -7.59 -12.00
CA LYS A 71 11.57 -8.50 -13.14
C LYS A 71 10.91 -9.85 -12.93
N LYS A 72 11.07 -10.40 -11.73
CA LYS A 72 10.48 -11.70 -11.38
C LYS A 72 8.95 -11.63 -11.34
N ILE A 73 8.37 -10.58 -10.76
CA ILE A 73 6.91 -10.41 -10.67
C ILE A 73 6.26 -10.46 -12.06
N TYR A 74 6.77 -9.69 -13.04
CA TYR A 74 6.18 -9.72 -14.39
C TYR A 74 6.41 -11.06 -15.10
N GLN A 75 7.60 -11.67 -14.92
CA GLN A 75 7.91 -12.97 -15.54
C GLN A 75 7.02 -14.09 -15.00
N ASP A 76 6.76 -14.07 -13.70
CA ASP A 76 5.89 -15.03 -13.04
C ASP A 76 4.42 -14.82 -13.48
N LEU A 77 3.96 -13.57 -13.59
CA LEU A 77 2.64 -13.23 -14.14
C LEU A 77 2.48 -13.75 -15.58
N ARG A 78 3.45 -13.48 -16.46
CA ARG A 78 3.41 -13.90 -17.87
C ARG A 78 3.42 -15.42 -18.06
N LYS A 79 4.04 -16.16 -17.15
CA LYS A 79 4.12 -17.63 -17.20
C LYS A 79 2.94 -18.31 -16.52
N ASN A 80 2.09 -17.57 -15.82
CA ASN A 80 0.99 -18.13 -15.06
C ASN A 80 -0.19 -18.48 -15.97
N LYS A 81 -0.17 -19.70 -16.50
CA LYS A 81 -1.20 -20.25 -17.38
C LYS A 81 -2.57 -20.40 -16.71
N GLU A 82 -2.61 -20.51 -15.38
CA GLU A 82 -3.88 -20.59 -14.65
C GLU A 82 -4.58 -19.23 -14.67
N ILE A 83 -3.84 -18.15 -14.39
CA ILE A 83 -4.36 -16.77 -14.50
C ILE A 83 -4.78 -16.47 -15.94
N GLU A 84 -3.96 -16.84 -16.92
CA GLU A 84 -4.31 -16.69 -18.34
C GLU A 84 -5.59 -17.46 -18.70
N SER A 85 -5.70 -18.71 -18.24
CA SER A 85 -6.86 -19.56 -18.51
C SER A 85 -8.12 -19.02 -17.85
N ASP A 86 -8.04 -18.59 -16.59
CA ASP A 86 -9.17 -18.02 -15.87
C ASP A 86 -9.58 -16.69 -16.48
N PHE A 87 -8.62 -15.85 -16.87
CA PHE A 87 -8.89 -14.64 -17.64
C PHE A 87 -9.60 -14.96 -18.96
N GLN A 88 -9.12 -15.94 -19.74
CA GLN A 88 -9.79 -16.34 -20.99
C GLN A 88 -11.21 -16.87 -20.76
N LYS A 89 -11.45 -17.65 -19.68
CA LYS A 89 -12.80 -18.13 -19.31
C LYS A 89 -13.74 -16.99 -18.93
N ILE A 90 -13.23 -15.99 -18.23
CA ILE A 90 -13.99 -14.85 -17.71
C ILE A 90 -14.33 -13.86 -18.82
N PHE A 91 -13.32 -13.50 -19.63
CA PHE A 91 -13.38 -12.38 -20.55
C PHE A 91 -13.53 -12.80 -22.02
N GLY A 92 -13.41 -14.10 -22.36
CA GLY A 92 -13.65 -14.63 -23.71
C GLY A 92 -12.65 -14.22 -24.80
N HIS A 93 -11.64 -13.41 -24.48
CA HIS A 93 -10.70 -12.82 -25.44
C HIS A 93 -9.25 -13.00 -24.99
N SER A 94 -8.49 -13.87 -25.68
CA SER A 94 -7.06 -14.10 -25.41
C SER A 94 -6.22 -12.82 -25.59
N ASN A 95 -6.54 -12.01 -26.60
CA ASN A 95 -5.75 -10.83 -26.97
C ASN A 95 -5.81 -9.72 -25.89
N LEU A 96 -6.85 -9.69 -25.05
CA LEU A 96 -6.92 -8.74 -23.94
C LEU A 96 -5.89 -9.06 -22.86
N PHE A 97 -5.66 -10.35 -22.59
CA PHE A 97 -4.67 -10.78 -21.62
C PHE A 97 -3.27 -10.38 -22.06
N ASP A 98 -2.94 -10.64 -23.33
CA ASP A 98 -1.67 -10.21 -23.93
C ASP A 98 -1.49 -8.70 -23.85
N ASN A 99 -2.52 -7.92 -24.21
CA ASN A 99 -2.47 -6.45 -24.11
C ASN A 99 -2.30 -5.96 -22.66
N LEU A 100 -2.86 -6.65 -21.66
CA LEU A 100 -2.70 -6.30 -20.25
C LEU A 100 -1.28 -6.62 -19.78
N ILE A 101 -0.76 -7.79 -20.14
CA ILE A 101 0.62 -8.19 -19.86
C ILE A 101 1.61 -7.20 -20.48
N ASP A 102 1.39 -6.77 -21.72
CA ASP A 102 2.23 -5.77 -22.40
C ASP A 102 2.19 -4.40 -21.70
N THR A 103 1.03 -3.99 -21.18
CA THR A 103 0.91 -2.78 -20.35
C THR A 103 1.73 -2.90 -19.06
N ILE A 104 1.59 -4.03 -18.35
CA ILE A 104 2.33 -4.30 -17.11
C ILE A 104 3.84 -4.31 -17.39
N GLU A 105 4.27 -4.92 -18.50
CA GLU A 105 5.67 -4.96 -18.91
C GLU A 105 6.23 -3.54 -19.16
N LYS A 106 5.47 -2.67 -19.84
CA LYS A 106 5.86 -1.26 -20.04
C LYS A 106 5.98 -0.52 -18.71
N LYS A 107 5.02 -0.68 -17.81
CA LYS A 107 5.06 -0.04 -16.47
C LYS A 107 6.22 -0.56 -15.63
N CYS A 108 6.51 -1.85 -15.68
CA CYS A 108 7.71 -2.42 -15.06
C CYS A 108 8.98 -1.80 -15.64
N HIS A 109 9.06 -1.60 -16.95
CA HIS A 109 10.22 -0.96 -17.59
C HIS A 109 10.38 0.50 -17.18
N GLU A 110 9.29 1.27 -17.08
CA GLU A 110 9.32 2.63 -16.52
C GLU A 110 9.90 2.64 -15.10
N ILE A 111 9.44 1.73 -14.24
CA ILE A 111 9.97 1.59 -12.87
C ILE A 111 11.46 1.18 -12.88
N GLU A 112 11.88 0.29 -13.77
CA GLU A 112 13.30 -0.09 -13.91
C GLU A 112 14.19 1.10 -14.28
N ILE A 113 13.71 1.98 -15.16
CA ILE A 113 14.42 3.22 -15.54
C ILE A 113 14.51 4.16 -14.33
N GLU A 114 13.41 4.36 -13.60
CA GLU A 114 13.41 5.20 -12.39
C GLU A 114 14.37 4.66 -11.31
N ILE A 115 14.39 3.33 -11.08
CA ILE A 115 15.33 2.70 -10.15
C ILE A 115 16.78 2.97 -10.58
N LYS A 116 17.09 2.86 -11.89
CA LYS A 116 18.43 3.17 -12.41
C LYS A 116 18.78 4.64 -12.26
N ASN A 117 17.85 5.55 -12.52
CA ASN A 117 18.05 6.98 -12.34
C ASN A 117 18.35 7.31 -10.87
N VAL A 118 17.57 6.76 -9.94
CA VAL A 118 17.82 6.91 -8.49
C VAL A 118 19.19 6.35 -8.10
N LYS A 119 19.55 5.15 -8.61
CA LYS A 119 20.86 4.53 -8.37
C LYS A 119 21.99 5.42 -8.89
N MET A 120 21.87 5.95 -10.10
CA MET A 120 22.86 6.86 -10.69
C MET A 120 22.99 8.16 -9.90
N ILE A 121 21.86 8.79 -9.52
CA ILE A 121 21.87 10.00 -8.68
C ILE A 121 22.55 9.73 -7.34
N LYS A 122 22.31 8.56 -6.74
CA LYS A 122 22.96 8.14 -5.50
C LYS A 122 24.46 7.94 -5.69
N GLU A 123 24.87 7.18 -6.69
CA GLU A 123 26.28 6.97 -7.03
C GLU A 123 26.98 8.31 -7.33
N GLU A 124 26.31 9.22 -8.04
CA GLU A 124 26.83 10.56 -8.31
C GLU A 124 26.90 11.42 -7.05
N LYS A 125 25.88 11.43 -6.18
CA LYS A 125 25.90 12.14 -4.88
C LYS A 125 26.98 11.57 -3.95
N GLU A 126 27.14 10.26 -3.88
CA GLU A 126 28.25 9.63 -3.15
C GLU A 126 29.60 10.05 -3.75
N ASN A 127 29.72 10.11 -5.07
CA ASN A 127 30.95 10.53 -5.74
C ASN A 127 31.22 12.05 -5.66
N THR A 128 30.19 12.90 -5.53
CA THR A 128 30.31 14.38 -5.54
C THR A 128 30.27 15.02 -4.15
N LEU A 129 29.48 14.50 -3.20
CA LEU A 129 29.37 14.99 -1.82
C LEU A 129 30.22 14.20 -0.81
N LEU A 130 30.65 12.96 -1.14
CA LEU A 130 31.38 12.05 -0.24
C LEU A 130 32.74 11.59 -0.79
N LYS A 131 33.54 12.48 -1.40
CA LYS A 131 34.99 12.22 -1.54
C LYS A 131 35.66 11.92 -0.18
N LYS A 132 34.99 12.30 0.92
CA LYS A 132 35.31 11.97 2.30
C LYS A 132 34.06 11.36 2.96
N ASP A 133 34.24 10.20 3.57
CA ASP A 133 33.22 9.55 4.37
C ASP A 133 33.09 10.28 5.71
N ILE A 134 32.22 11.31 5.76
CA ILE A 134 32.14 12.24 6.90
C ILE A 134 31.83 11.56 8.23
N LEU A 135 31.00 10.51 8.22
CA LEU A 135 30.67 9.76 9.43
C LEU A 135 31.89 8.96 9.88
N LYS A 136 32.57 8.28 8.96
CA LYS A 136 33.82 7.59 9.30
C LYS A 136 34.87 8.55 9.85
N GLU A 137 35.06 9.72 9.23
CA GLU A 137 36.01 10.73 9.73
C GLU A 137 35.64 11.22 11.13
N LEU A 138 34.35 11.49 11.38
CA LEU A 138 33.85 11.87 12.70
C LEU A 138 34.11 10.78 13.75
N ILE A 139 33.80 9.52 13.43
CA ILE A 139 34.04 8.39 14.33
C ILE A 139 35.53 8.21 14.60
N GLU A 140 36.39 8.28 13.58
CA GLU A 140 37.84 8.20 13.73
C GLU A 140 38.38 9.35 14.60
N GLU A 141 37.88 10.58 14.41
CA GLU A 141 38.23 11.72 15.27
C GLU A 141 37.82 11.50 16.73
N ILE A 142 36.61 10.99 16.98
CA ILE A 142 36.14 10.65 18.32
C ILE A 142 37.03 9.57 18.94
N MET A 143 37.37 8.52 18.19
CA MET A 143 38.23 7.42 18.65
C MET A 143 39.63 7.88 19.05
N ILE A 144 40.21 8.85 18.32
CA ILE A 144 41.52 9.43 18.63
C ILE A 144 41.48 10.24 19.93
N ASN A 145 40.39 10.98 20.15
CA ASN A 145 40.27 11.93 21.26
C ASN A 145 39.69 11.31 22.54
N GLN A 146 38.95 10.20 22.45
CA GLN A 146 38.35 9.55 23.61
C GLN A 146 39.39 8.87 24.49
N LYS A 147 39.11 8.82 25.79
CA LYS A 147 39.99 8.22 26.81
C LYS A 147 39.45 6.90 27.35
N LEU A 148 38.71 6.16 26.53
CA LEU A 148 38.19 4.83 26.89
C LEU A 148 39.29 3.78 26.67
N LYS A 149 39.64 3.02 27.71
CA LYS A 149 40.76 2.08 27.67
C LYS A 149 40.30 0.74 27.08
N LYS A 150 40.99 0.28 26.03
CA LYS A 150 40.84 -1.08 25.51
C LYS A 150 41.07 -2.13 26.60
N PHE A 151 40.24 -3.17 26.62
CA PHE A 151 40.49 -4.33 27.46
C PHE A 151 41.76 -5.05 27.04
N THR A 152 42.52 -5.48 28.04
CA THR A 152 43.65 -6.39 27.91
C THR A 152 43.17 -7.80 27.65
N LEU A 153 44.05 -8.69 27.18
CA LEU A 153 43.72 -10.09 26.99
C LEU A 153 43.19 -10.76 28.27
N LYS A 154 43.77 -10.40 29.43
CA LYS A 154 43.32 -10.92 30.73
C LYS A 154 41.89 -10.49 31.05
N GLU A 155 41.57 -9.20 30.85
CA GLU A 155 40.22 -8.67 31.04
C GLU A 155 39.23 -9.34 30.06
N PHE A 156 39.61 -9.57 28.80
CA PHE A 156 38.77 -10.33 27.86
C PHE A 156 38.49 -11.76 28.32
N ILE A 157 39.49 -12.47 28.86
CA ILE A 157 39.30 -13.82 29.39
C ILE A 157 38.30 -13.81 30.55
N GLU A 158 38.37 -12.81 31.44
CA GLU A 158 37.42 -12.64 32.54
C GLU A 158 36.01 -12.33 32.02
N ILE A 159 35.89 -11.43 31.05
CA ILE A 159 34.62 -11.11 30.38
C ILE A 159 34.02 -12.35 29.73
N PHE A 160 34.80 -13.18 29.04
CA PHE A 160 34.27 -14.38 28.40
C PHE A 160 33.79 -15.42 29.42
N LYS A 161 34.50 -15.58 30.55
CA LYS A 161 34.04 -16.45 31.64
C LYS A 161 32.73 -15.96 32.24
N GLU A 162 32.63 -14.66 32.51
CA GLU A 162 31.38 -14.05 32.99
C GLU A 162 30.27 -14.19 31.94
N GLY A 163 30.58 -14.00 30.66
CA GLY A 163 29.65 -14.13 29.54
C GLY A 163 29.03 -15.53 29.43
N GLU A 164 29.81 -16.59 29.63
CA GLU A 164 29.29 -17.97 29.66
C GLU A 164 28.28 -18.17 30.82
N GLU A 165 28.57 -17.65 32.02
CA GLU A 165 27.63 -17.72 33.15
C GLU A 165 26.38 -16.85 32.90
N ARG A 166 26.54 -15.65 32.33
CA ARG A 166 25.41 -14.79 31.97
C ARG A 166 24.49 -15.47 30.96
N LEU A 167 25.02 -16.11 29.93
CA LEU A 167 24.23 -16.89 28.97
C LEU A 167 23.49 -18.04 29.65
N LYS A 168 24.17 -18.79 30.51
CA LYS A 168 23.58 -19.90 31.26
C LYS A 168 22.38 -19.48 32.12
N TYR A 169 22.47 -18.31 32.77
CA TYR A 169 21.39 -17.75 33.59
C TYR A 169 20.46 -16.80 32.83
N LYS A 170 20.66 -16.62 31.52
CA LYS A 170 19.90 -15.68 30.68
C LYS A 170 19.90 -14.26 31.24
N ILE A 171 21.07 -13.80 31.69
CA ILE A 171 21.31 -12.44 32.17
C ILE A 171 21.72 -11.58 30.96
N PRO A 172 21.02 -10.48 30.66
CA PRO A 172 21.36 -9.59 29.55
C PRO A 172 22.68 -8.85 29.79
N PRO A 173 23.31 -8.24 28.75
CA PRO A 173 22.98 -8.38 27.33
C PRO A 173 23.74 -9.57 26.67
N GLY A 174 23.41 -9.90 25.42
CA GLY A 174 24.10 -10.91 24.61
C GLY A 174 23.43 -12.30 24.60
N ILE A 175 22.22 -12.43 25.13
CA ILE A 175 21.45 -13.68 25.13
C ILE A 175 21.04 -14.08 23.71
N THR A 176 20.64 -13.11 22.89
CA THR A 176 20.20 -13.38 21.51
C THR A 176 21.33 -13.84 20.59
N ASP A 177 22.58 -13.59 21.00
CA ASP A 177 23.79 -13.90 20.26
C ASP A 177 24.46 -15.22 20.65
N ALA A 178 23.82 -16.01 21.53
CA ALA A 178 24.37 -17.27 22.02
C ALA A 178 24.80 -18.26 20.91
N ASN A 179 24.15 -18.17 19.73
CA ASN A 179 24.40 -19.03 18.57
C ASN A 179 25.35 -18.41 17.53
N LYS A 180 25.91 -17.21 17.76
CA LYS A 180 26.83 -16.56 16.81
C LYS A 180 28.20 -17.24 16.84
N GLY A 181 28.40 -18.16 15.91
CA GLY A 181 29.69 -18.76 15.58
C GLY A 181 29.94 -20.13 16.22
N VAL A 182 30.68 -20.99 15.51
CA VAL A 182 31.13 -22.30 15.98
C VAL A 182 32.66 -22.31 15.94
N GLY A 183 33.30 -22.47 17.09
CA GLY A 183 34.76 -22.55 17.18
C GLY A 183 35.33 -21.96 18.48
N THR A 184 36.64 -22.12 18.66
CA THR A 184 37.35 -21.71 19.89
C THR A 184 38.23 -20.47 19.72
N ASP A 185 38.14 -19.80 18.58
CA ASP A 185 38.99 -18.66 18.27
C ASP A 185 38.55 -17.42 19.04
N PHE A 186 39.53 -16.62 19.47
CA PHE A 186 39.29 -15.36 20.20
C PHE A 186 38.31 -14.43 19.48
N LYS A 187 38.38 -14.33 18.15
CA LYS A 187 37.46 -13.51 17.34
C LYS A 187 36.02 -14.02 17.39
N ILE A 188 35.82 -15.33 17.45
CA ILE A 188 34.48 -15.93 17.56
C ILE A 188 33.88 -15.57 18.92
N PHE A 189 34.65 -15.73 20.00
CA PHE A 189 34.24 -15.30 21.34
C PHE A 189 33.94 -13.79 21.39
N LYS A 190 34.78 -12.96 20.79
CA LYS A 190 34.55 -11.51 20.72
C LYS A 190 33.24 -11.15 20.00
N ASN A 191 32.89 -11.87 18.93
CA ASN A 191 31.63 -11.67 18.22
C ASN A 191 30.42 -12.22 19.00
N LYS A 192 30.57 -13.38 19.66
CA LYS A 192 29.53 -14.02 20.48
C LYS A 192 29.15 -13.14 21.68
N TYR A 193 30.14 -12.46 22.25
CA TYR A 193 29.98 -11.59 23.42
C TYR A 193 30.02 -10.10 23.08
N GLY A 194 29.75 -9.72 21.83
CA GLY A 194 29.85 -8.33 21.36
C GLY A 194 29.08 -7.35 22.25
N ASP A 195 27.76 -7.55 22.38
CA ASP A 195 26.90 -6.72 23.22
C ASP A 195 27.36 -6.65 24.67
N PHE A 196 27.85 -7.78 25.21
CA PHE A 196 28.34 -7.83 26.57
C PHE A 196 29.66 -7.08 26.75
N ILE A 197 30.58 -7.13 25.76
CA ILE A 197 31.80 -6.32 25.78
C ILE A 197 31.44 -4.83 25.75
N ILE A 198 30.49 -4.42 24.88
CA ILE A 198 29.99 -3.04 24.82
C ILE A 198 29.50 -2.60 26.19
N TRP A 199 28.70 -3.44 26.85
CA TRP A 199 28.22 -3.16 28.20
C TRP A 199 29.36 -2.98 29.23
N LYS A 200 30.37 -3.85 29.21
CA LYS A 200 31.53 -3.71 30.11
C LYS A 200 32.32 -2.43 29.82
N GLU A 201 32.40 -1.98 28.58
CA GLU A 201 33.02 -0.70 28.22
C GLU A 201 32.21 0.50 28.73
N ILE A 202 30.87 0.44 28.66
CA ILE A 202 29.98 1.44 29.27
C ILE A 202 30.20 1.51 30.79
N LEU A 203 30.22 0.37 31.48
CA LEU A 203 30.47 0.30 32.92
C LEU A 203 31.87 0.81 33.29
N GLN A 204 32.88 0.51 32.48
CA GLN A 204 34.24 1.04 32.66
C GLN A 204 34.24 2.57 32.59
N TYR A 205 33.54 3.15 31.60
CA TYR A 205 33.41 4.60 31.46
C TYR A 205 32.69 5.22 32.66
N ALA A 206 31.56 4.63 33.07
CA ALA A 206 30.74 5.11 34.18
C ALA A 206 31.53 5.14 35.49
N LYS A 207 32.30 4.08 35.77
CA LYS A 207 33.17 4.00 36.95
C LYS A 207 34.22 5.09 37.00
N LEU A 208 34.80 5.44 35.85
CA LEU A 208 35.79 6.52 35.75
C LEU A 208 35.16 7.91 35.81
N ASN A 209 33.87 8.02 35.52
CA ASN A 209 33.13 9.28 35.42
C ASN A 209 31.80 9.22 36.20
N PRO A 210 31.82 9.00 37.53
CA PRO A 210 30.64 8.61 38.31
C PRO A 210 29.56 9.69 38.46
N ASN A 211 29.77 10.87 37.88
CA ASN A 211 28.84 12.03 37.94
C ASN A 211 28.39 12.48 36.54
N ILE A 212 28.64 11.69 35.50
CA ILE A 212 28.19 11.97 34.12
C ILE A 212 27.04 11.04 33.77
N ASP A 213 25.91 11.58 33.32
CA ASP A 213 24.77 10.78 32.84
C ASP A 213 25.11 10.16 31.47
N ILE A 214 24.71 8.91 31.24
CA ILE A 214 24.97 8.18 30.00
C ILE A 214 23.68 8.06 29.18
N TYR A 215 23.72 8.53 27.95
CA TYR A 215 22.68 8.27 26.94
C TYR A 215 23.17 7.17 26.02
N PHE A 216 22.61 5.97 26.14
CA PHE A 216 22.93 4.83 25.29
C PHE A 216 21.95 4.77 24.12
N ILE A 217 22.45 4.87 22.90
CA ILE A 217 21.63 4.96 21.69
C ILE A 217 21.62 3.60 21.00
N GLU A 218 20.43 3.01 20.91
CA GLU A 218 20.20 1.64 20.45
C GLU A 218 18.86 1.60 19.70
N ASN A 219 18.90 1.26 18.39
CA ASN A 219 17.71 1.26 17.55
C ASN A 219 16.93 -0.07 17.61
N GLU A 220 17.60 -1.18 17.89
CA GLU A 220 16.98 -2.49 17.93
C GLU A 220 16.37 -2.76 19.31
N ARG A 221 15.06 -2.97 19.33
CA ARG A 221 14.33 -3.36 20.55
C ARG A 221 14.44 -4.86 20.82
N LYS A 222 15.63 -5.28 21.25
CA LYS A 222 15.92 -6.67 21.66
C LYS A 222 15.88 -6.84 23.18
N SER A 223 15.59 -8.07 23.63
CA SER A 223 15.58 -8.43 25.07
C SER A 223 16.93 -8.24 25.75
N ASP A 224 18.00 -8.10 24.98
CA ASP A 224 19.34 -7.82 25.50
C ASP A 224 19.44 -6.45 26.17
N TRP A 225 18.67 -5.47 25.70
CA TRP A 225 18.71 -4.11 26.22
C TRP A 225 17.37 -3.65 26.80
N TRP A 226 16.26 -4.26 26.39
CA TRP A 226 14.90 -3.78 26.66
C TRP A 226 13.99 -4.82 27.32
N GLU A 227 13.12 -4.37 28.21
CA GLU A 227 12.03 -5.18 28.78
C GLU A 227 10.87 -5.31 27.76
N ILE A 228 10.83 -6.43 27.04
CA ILE A 228 9.82 -6.68 25.98
C ILE A 228 8.40 -6.75 26.55
N LYS A 229 8.24 -7.21 27.80
CA LYS A 229 6.91 -7.47 28.41
C LYS A 229 6.29 -6.27 29.15
N GLY A 230 6.95 -5.10 29.17
CA GLY A 230 6.60 -4.01 30.09
C GLY A 230 6.46 -2.61 29.50
N GLY A 231 6.62 -2.42 28.19
CA GLY A 231 6.44 -1.09 27.57
C GLY A 231 7.70 -0.47 26.96
N ASN A 232 8.69 -1.27 26.54
CA ASN A 232 9.93 -0.80 25.94
C ASN A 232 10.78 0.06 26.90
N GLU A 233 10.86 -0.35 28.16
CA GLU A 233 11.76 0.25 29.16
C GLU A 233 13.16 -0.38 29.03
N PHE A 234 14.19 0.38 29.40
CA PHE A 234 15.55 -0.16 29.52
C PHE A 234 15.59 -1.27 30.58
N SER A 235 16.46 -2.27 30.37
CA SER A 235 16.55 -3.45 31.24
C SER A 235 16.82 -3.07 32.70
N LYS A 236 15.93 -3.50 33.60
CA LYS A 236 16.05 -3.24 35.05
C LYS A 236 17.24 -3.96 35.68
N ILE A 237 17.67 -5.08 35.07
CA ILE A 237 18.87 -5.81 35.49
C ILE A 237 20.11 -4.98 35.16
N LEU A 238 20.19 -4.43 33.94
CA LEU A 238 21.31 -3.59 33.51
C LEU A 238 21.35 -2.27 34.28
N GLU A 239 20.20 -1.65 34.55
CA GLU A 239 20.14 -0.44 35.36
C GLU A 239 20.67 -0.69 36.79
N LYS A 240 20.28 -1.80 37.42
CA LYS A 240 20.82 -2.19 38.73
C LYS A 240 22.32 -2.44 38.71
N GLU A 241 22.80 -3.18 37.71
CA GLU A 241 24.24 -3.42 37.56
C GLU A 241 24.99 -2.09 37.34
N PHE A 242 24.44 -1.18 36.52
CA PHE A 242 25.04 0.14 36.30
C PHE A 242 25.22 0.94 37.60
N GLN A 243 24.22 0.89 38.50
CA GLN A 243 24.25 1.57 39.79
C GLN A 243 25.34 1.05 40.75
N GLU A 244 25.87 -0.16 40.52
CA GLU A 244 27.03 -0.66 41.26
C GLU A 244 28.34 0.06 40.88
N TYR A 245 28.37 0.69 39.70
CA TYR A 245 29.55 1.35 39.14
C TYR A 245 29.47 2.88 39.16
N SER A 246 28.26 3.46 39.19
CA SER A 246 28.06 4.91 39.10
C SER A 246 26.81 5.37 39.87
N GLN A 247 26.83 6.61 40.35
CA GLN A 247 25.65 7.27 40.95
C GLN A 247 24.83 8.06 39.92
N SER A 248 25.33 8.21 38.70
CA SER A 248 24.63 8.84 37.58
C SER A 248 23.49 7.97 37.04
N LYS A 249 22.73 8.52 36.08
CA LYS A 249 21.72 7.78 35.33
C LYS A 249 22.30 7.21 34.04
N ILE A 250 21.71 6.09 33.62
CA ILE A 250 21.80 5.60 32.24
C ILE A 250 20.41 5.67 31.61
N ILE A 251 20.32 6.24 30.41
CA ILE A 251 19.08 6.44 29.66
C ILE A 251 19.29 5.82 28.29
N ALA A 252 18.52 4.79 27.96
CA ALA A 252 18.55 4.20 26.63
C ALA A 252 17.49 4.85 25.73
N LEU A 253 17.88 5.23 24.52
CA LEU A 253 17.00 5.85 23.52
C LEU A 253 17.25 5.23 22.15
N ASN A 254 16.23 5.23 21.30
CA ASN A 254 16.49 5.09 19.86
C ASN A 254 16.98 6.44 19.29
N LEU A 255 17.52 6.39 18.08
CA LEU A 255 18.10 7.56 17.43
C LEU A 255 17.10 8.71 17.24
N GLU A 256 15.84 8.39 16.93
CA GLU A 256 14.77 9.38 16.78
C GLU A 256 14.47 10.11 18.10
N SER A 257 14.29 9.37 19.19
CA SER A 257 14.02 9.93 20.52
C SER A 257 15.20 10.77 21.01
N PHE A 258 16.43 10.32 20.71
CA PHE A 258 17.64 11.08 21.00
C PHE A 258 17.61 12.46 20.33
N PHE A 259 17.38 12.55 19.02
CA PHE A 259 17.34 13.85 18.36
C PHE A 259 16.18 14.72 18.84
N LYS A 260 15.04 14.13 19.19
CA LYS A 260 13.91 14.85 19.78
C LYS A 260 14.26 15.46 21.14
N GLU A 261 14.93 14.69 22.01
CA GLU A 261 15.32 15.15 23.35
C GLU A 261 16.48 16.15 23.30
N PHE A 262 17.39 16.01 22.34
CA PHE A 262 18.55 16.88 22.19
C PHE A 262 18.32 18.07 21.26
N LYS A 263 17.11 18.26 20.74
CA LYS A 263 16.75 19.32 19.78
C LYS A 263 17.23 20.71 20.21
N GLU A 264 16.90 21.11 21.44
CA GLU A 264 17.31 22.40 22.01
C GLU A 264 18.82 22.48 22.25
N LYS A 265 19.42 21.40 22.77
CA LYS A 265 20.87 21.33 23.07
C LYS A 265 21.74 21.37 21.82
N LEU A 266 21.23 20.87 20.70
CA LEU A 266 21.92 20.78 19.42
C LEU A 266 21.66 21.99 18.51
N ASN A 267 20.84 22.96 18.96
CA ASN A 267 20.32 24.04 18.12
C ASN A 267 19.81 23.49 16.77
N LEU A 268 19.05 22.39 16.82
CA LEU A 268 18.45 21.84 15.62
C LEU A 268 17.37 22.83 15.17
N PRO A 269 17.40 23.35 13.92
CA PRO A 269 16.22 24.01 13.38
C PRO A 269 15.05 23.04 13.43
N ASP A 270 13.81 23.53 13.45
CA ASP A 270 12.58 22.71 13.44
C ASP A 270 12.47 21.72 12.26
N PHE A 271 13.43 21.74 11.33
CA PHE A 271 13.32 21.33 9.94
C PHE A 271 13.85 19.91 9.59
N LYS A 272 13.79 18.89 10.46
CA LYS A 272 14.23 17.52 10.07
C LYS A 272 13.28 16.36 10.38
N LEU A 273 12.28 16.57 11.23
CA LEU A 273 11.15 15.62 11.32
C LEU A 273 10.24 15.75 10.10
N GLN A 274 10.05 16.97 9.61
CA GLN A 274 9.24 17.27 8.42
C GLN A 274 9.77 16.57 7.17
N ALA A 275 11.09 16.47 6.97
CA ALA A 275 11.65 15.72 5.84
C ALA A 275 11.43 14.19 5.95
N LEU A 276 11.35 13.67 7.18
CA LEU A 276 11.02 12.26 7.43
C LEU A 276 9.54 12.00 7.16
N GLU A 277 8.68 12.92 7.60
CA GLU A 277 7.23 12.93 7.32
C GLU A 277 6.97 13.09 5.81
N GLU A 278 7.60 14.05 5.15
CA GLU A 278 7.52 14.28 3.70
C GLU A 278 8.02 13.08 2.89
N HIS A 279 9.06 12.37 3.35
CA HIS A 279 9.54 11.17 2.67
C HIS A 279 8.57 9.99 2.83
N ILE A 280 7.98 9.83 4.01
CA ILE A 280 6.93 8.83 4.26
C ILE A 280 5.69 9.17 3.44
N GLU A 281 5.23 10.42 3.48
CA GLU A 281 4.10 10.92 2.69
C GLU A 281 4.35 10.77 1.18
N ALA A 282 5.57 11.04 0.70
CA ALA A 282 5.92 10.86 -0.71
C ALA A 282 5.89 9.38 -1.14
N LEU A 283 6.33 8.46 -0.26
CA LEU A 283 6.25 7.02 -0.51
C LEU A 283 4.79 6.54 -0.50
N GLU A 284 3.99 6.97 0.47
CA GLU A 284 2.56 6.66 0.55
C GLU A 284 1.80 7.21 -0.66
N TYR A 285 2.07 8.45 -1.04
CA TYR A 285 1.49 9.08 -2.24
C TYR A 285 1.89 8.36 -3.53
N THR A 286 3.14 7.89 -3.64
CA THR A 286 3.61 7.14 -4.81
C THR A 286 2.94 5.77 -4.90
N ILE A 287 2.76 5.09 -3.75
CA ILE A 287 2.04 3.81 -3.68
C ILE A 287 0.57 4.00 -4.10
N ILE A 288 -0.10 5.03 -3.58
CA ILE A 288 -1.48 5.37 -3.94
C ILE A 288 -1.59 5.66 -5.44
N LYS A 289 -0.69 6.47 -6.01
CA LYS A 289 -0.70 6.76 -7.45
C LYS A 289 -0.46 5.55 -8.33
N ILE A 290 0.39 4.61 -7.90
CA ILE A 290 0.62 3.36 -8.64
C ILE A 290 -0.64 2.50 -8.60
N GLN A 291 -1.32 2.43 -7.45
CA GLN A 291 -2.59 1.72 -7.29
C GLN A 291 -3.67 2.34 -8.19
N GLU A 292 -3.86 3.66 -8.14
CA GLU A 292 -4.83 4.39 -8.97
C GLU A 292 -4.59 4.20 -10.47
N ASN A 293 -3.35 4.32 -10.95
CA ASN A 293 -3.03 4.14 -12.37
C ASN A 293 -3.25 2.70 -12.85
N LEU A 294 -2.91 1.70 -12.02
CA LEU A 294 -3.18 0.30 -12.35
C LEU A 294 -4.68 0.02 -12.39
N GLU A 295 -5.48 0.64 -11.51
CA GLU A 295 -6.93 0.52 -11.47
C GLU A 295 -7.62 1.18 -12.67
N ASP A 296 -7.21 2.39 -13.07
CA ASP A 296 -7.81 3.10 -14.20
C ASP A 296 -7.53 2.39 -15.54
N GLU A 297 -6.33 1.87 -15.73
CA GLU A 297 -5.98 1.12 -16.94
C GLU A 297 -6.70 -0.24 -17.01
N PHE A 298 -6.92 -0.88 -15.85
CA PHE A 298 -7.69 -2.11 -15.72
C PHE A 298 -9.21 -1.87 -15.93
N PHE A 299 -9.74 -0.77 -15.39
CA PHE A 299 -11.12 -0.32 -15.55
C PHE A 299 -11.47 0.00 -17.02
N PHE A 300 -10.55 0.65 -17.74
CA PHE A 300 -10.77 1.03 -19.14
C PHE A 300 -10.72 -0.18 -20.11
N LYS A 301 -9.87 -1.18 -19.83
CA LYS A 301 -9.76 -2.41 -20.66
C LYS A 301 -10.87 -3.43 -20.41
N ILE A 302 -11.40 -3.50 -19.19
CA ILE A 302 -12.59 -4.30 -18.87
C ILE A 302 -13.84 -3.68 -19.54
N ASN A 303 -13.91 -2.35 -19.63
CA ASN A 303 -15.05 -1.58 -20.15
C ASN A 303 -15.53 -2.01 -21.54
N LEU A 304 -14.62 -2.30 -22.48
CA LEU A 304 -15.01 -2.52 -23.89
C LEU A 304 -15.67 -3.88 -24.16
N ASN A 305 -15.37 -4.91 -23.37
CA ASN A 305 -15.82 -6.29 -23.66
C ASN A 305 -16.98 -6.77 -22.77
N TYR A 306 -17.24 -6.11 -21.64
CA TYR A 306 -18.47 -6.35 -20.87
C TYR A 306 -19.64 -5.50 -21.33
N PHE A 307 -19.40 -4.38 -22.00
CA PHE A 307 -20.45 -3.48 -22.46
C PHE A 307 -21.53 -4.22 -23.24
N ASP A 308 -21.14 -5.00 -24.25
CA ASP A 308 -22.06 -5.79 -25.08
C ASP A 308 -22.80 -6.87 -24.28
N ASN A 309 -22.11 -7.51 -23.31
CA ASN A 309 -22.72 -8.56 -22.48
C ASN A 309 -23.68 -8.00 -21.43
N ILE A 310 -23.37 -6.83 -20.86
CA ILE A 310 -24.23 -6.12 -19.92
C ILE A 310 -25.48 -5.65 -20.63
N PHE A 311 -25.39 -5.04 -21.82
CA PHE A 311 -26.58 -4.65 -22.57
C PHE A 311 -27.41 -5.85 -23.00
N LYS A 312 -26.78 -6.92 -23.51
CA LYS A 312 -27.53 -8.11 -23.87
C LYS A 312 -28.21 -8.76 -22.66
N TYR A 313 -27.58 -8.73 -21.50
CA TYR A 313 -28.20 -9.19 -20.25
C TYR A 313 -29.36 -8.26 -19.84
N LEU A 314 -29.16 -6.95 -19.91
CA LEU A 314 -30.20 -5.96 -19.62
C LEU A 314 -31.39 -6.13 -20.56
N GLU A 315 -31.19 -6.20 -21.87
CA GLU A 315 -32.26 -6.42 -22.86
C GLU A 315 -33.08 -7.69 -22.55
N ASN A 316 -32.43 -8.76 -22.08
CA ASN A 316 -33.12 -10.00 -21.71
C ASN A 316 -33.86 -9.96 -20.36
N ASN A 317 -33.36 -9.20 -19.37
CA ASN A 317 -33.95 -9.14 -18.03
C ASN A 317 -34.91 -7.95 -17.83
N LEU A 318 -34.75 -6.89 -18.62
CA LEU A 318 -35.67 -5.76 -18.67
C LEU A 318 -37.03 -6.18 -19.21
N LEU A 319 -37.08 -7.19 -20.09
CA LEU A 319 -38.32 -7.84 -20.52
C LEU A 319 -39.16 -8.29 -19.32
N TYR A 320 -38.53 -9.02 -18.39
CA TYR A 320 -39.17 -9.51 -17.17
C TYR A 320 -39.59 -8.35 -16.24
N PHE A 321 -38.77 -7.30 -16.13
CA PHE A 321 -39.11 -6.11 -15.33
C PHE A 321 -40.31 -5.33 -15.91
N ILE A 322 -40.44 -5.25 -17.24
CA ILE A 322 -41.59 -4.61 -17.90
C ILE A 322 -42.88 -5.42 -17.64
N GLU A 323 -42.79 -6.76 -17.69
CA GLU A 323 -43.90 -7.67 -17.41
C GLU A 323 -44.35 -7.60 -15.93
N GLU A 324 -43.44 -7.50 -14.95
CA GLU A 324 -43.80 -7.49 -13.53
C GLU A 324 -44.40 -6.17 -13.01
N ASN A 325 -44.16 -5.04 -13.68
CA ASN A 325 -44.55 -3.70 -13.19
C ASN A 325 -45.79 -3.09 -13.87
N ASP A 326 -46.57 -3.89 -14.61
CA ASP A 326 -47.89 -3.51 -15.15
C ASP A 326 -47.90 -2.21 -16.01
N TYR A 327 -46.82 -1.97 -16.77
CA TYR A 327 -46.68 -0.78 -17.61
C TYR A 327 -47.74 -0.66 -18.72
N GLY A 328 -48.50 -1.72 -19.01
CA GLY A 328 -49.59 -1.73 -19.99
C GLY A 328 -50.61 -0.60 -19.76
N TYR A 329 -50.94 -0.29 -18.50
CA TYR A 329 -51.91 0.76 -18.16
C TYR A 329 -51.41 2.18 -18.50
N ILE A 330 -50.11 2.44 -18.34
CA ILE A 330 -49.51 3.75 -18.65
C ILE A 330 -49.51 3.96 -20.16
N ILE A 331 -49.12 2.92 -20.90
CA ILE A 331 -49.05 2.93 -22.37
C ILE A 331 -50.44 3.07 -22.99
N SER A 332 -51.45 2.38 -22.45
CA SER A 332 -52.83 2.51 -22.94
C SER A 332 -53.37 3.92 -22.78
N ASN A 333 -53.12 4.59 -21.65
CA ASN A 333 -53.60 5.95 -21.42
C ASN A 333 -52.99 6.94 -22.43
N GLU A 334 -51.71 6.78 -22.77
CA GLU A 334 -51.05 7.60 -23.78
C GLU A 334 -51.58 7.36 -25.21
N ILE A 335 -51.96 6.13 -25.55
CA ILE A 335 -52.49 5.78 -26.88
C ILE A 335 -53.96 6.22 -27.03
N THR A 336 -54.73 6.16 -25.95
CA THR A 336 -56.20 6.14 -26.04
C THR A 336 -56.94 7.25 -25.30
N GLY A 337 -56.27 7.97 -24.40
CA GLY A 337 -56.82 9.11 -23.67
C GLY A 337 -58.02 8.77 -22.76
N ASP A 338 -57.82 7.90 -21.77
CA ASP A 338 -58.78 7.47 -20.72
C ASP A 338 -60.04 6.70 -21.19
N ARG A 339 -60.06 6.14 -22.41
CA ARG A 339 -61.30 5.65 -23.05
C ARG A 339 -61.54 4.13 -23.08
N PHE A 340 -60.68 3.28 -22.53
CA PHE A 340 -60.84 1.82 -22.58
C PHE A 340 -60.70 1.15 -21.22
N GLU A 341 -61.49 0.09 -20.99
CA GLU A 341 -61.62 -0.56 -19.68
C GLU A 341 -60.75 -1.83 -19.50
N TYR A 342 -60.25 -2.48 -20.58
CA TYR A 342 -59.51 -3.75 -20.44
C TYR A 342 -58.40 -3.96 -21.50
N ILE A 343 -57.16 -4.15 -21.01
CA ILE A 343 -56.03 -4.68 -21.79
C ILE A 343 -56.08 -6.20 -21.70
N ASN A 344 -55.90 -6.88 -22.82
CA ASN A 344 -55.88 -8.34 -22.86
C ASN A 344 -54.46 -8.89 -22.68
N ASP A 345 -53.47 -8.31 -23.36
CA ASP A 345 -52.06 -8.69 -23.25
C ASP A 345 -51.16 -7.60 -23.87
N LEU A 346 -49.94 -7.46 -23.33
CA LEU A 346 -48.85 -6.67 -23.90
C LEU A 346 -47.67 -7.61 -24.15
N GLU A 347 -47.30 -7.80 -25.41
CA GLU A 347 -46.20 -8.68 -25.80
C GLU A 347 -45.00 -7.83 -26.24
N VAL A 348 -43.97 -7.77 -25.40
CA VAL A 348 -42.71 -7.10 -25.76
C VAL A 348 -41.85 -8.06 -26.58
N TYR A 349 -41.52 -7.68 -27.81
CA TYR A 349 -40.67 -8.50 -28.67
C TYR A 349 -39.26 -7.93 -28.82
N LEU A 350 -39.02 -6.67 -28.42
CA LEU A 350 -37.70 -6.07 -28.49
C LEU A 350 -37.48 -4.98 -27.44
N VAL A 351 -36.29 -5.01 -26.83
CA VAL A 351 -35.77 -3.97 -25.95
C VAL A 351 -34.38 -3.60 -26.45
N LYS A 352 -34.07 -2.30 -26.56
CA LYS A 352 -32.78 -1.78 -26.99
C LYS A 352 -32.31 -0.68 -26.06
N ALA A 353 -31.06 -0.74 -25.61
CA ALA A 353 -30.42 0.38 -24.92
C ALA A 353 -29.68 1.28 -25.92
N LYS A 354 -29.87 2.60 -25.83
CA LYS A 354 -29.24 3.61 -26.69
C LYS A 354 -28.53 4.68 -25.87
N ASN A 355 -27.55 5.34 -26.49
CA ASN A 355 -26.88 6.52 -25.93
C ASN A 355 -26.37 6.35 -24.49
N CYS A 356 -25.95 5.13 -24.14
CA CYS A 356 -25.58 4.81 -22.77
C CYS A 356 -24.17 5.27 -22.44
N ILE A 357 -24.01 5.82 -21.24
CA ILE A 357 -22.78 6.31 -20.64
C ILE A 357 -22.55 5.52 -19.35
N LEU A 358 -21.30 5.11 -19.14
CA LEU A 358 -20.88 4.42 -17.91
C LEU A 358 -20.04 5.36 -17.04
N GLU A 359 -20.36 5.42 -15.76
CA GLU A 359 -19.69 6.22 -14.75
C GLU A 359 -19.18 5.33 -13.60
N LYS A 360 -17.96 5.58 -13.12
CA LYS A 360 -17.40 4.94 -11.92
C LYS A 360 -17.95 5.64 -10.67
N LYS A 361 -18.50 4.89 -9.73
CA LYS A 361 -18.99 5.41 -8.43
C LYS A 361 -18.12 4.97 -7.25
N GLY A 362 -17.47 3.80 -7.36
CA GLY A 362 -16.64 3.22 -6.31
C GLY A 362 -15.63 2.20 -6.85
N LEU A 363 -14.92 1.52 -5.95
CA LEU A 363 -13.87 0.55 -6.29
C LEU A 363 -14.41 -0.63 -7.12
N ASN A 364 -15.68 -0.99 -6.89
CA ASN A 364 -16.39 -2.05 -7.63
C ASN A 364 -17.80 -1.62 -8.08
N ASP A 365 -18.13 -0.33 -7.99
CA ASP A 365 -19.49 0.17 -8.24
C ASP A 365 -19.51 1.00 -9.51
N ILE A 366 -20.40 0.63 -10.42
CA ILE A 366 -20.62 1.32 -11.69
C ILE A 366 -22.06 1.79 -11.82
N VAL A 367 -22.23 2.88 -12.57
CA VAL A 367 -23.52 3.44 -12.94
C VAL A 367 -23.61 3.51 -14.45
N ILE A 368 -24.70 3.01 -15.03
CA ILE A 368 -25.03 3.16 -16.45
C ILE A 368 -26.22 4.10 -16.55
N LYS A 369 -26.10 5.12 -17.40
CA LYS A 369 -27.16 6.08 -17.73
C LYS A 369 -27.37 6.10 -19.23
N GLY A 370 -28.60 6.03 -19.70
CA GLY A 370 -28.87 6.10 -21.14
C GLY A 370 -30.35 6.18 -21.46
N GLU A 371 -30.69 5.81 -22.67
CA GLU A 371 -32.05 5.72 -23.16
C GLU A 371 -32.40 4.26 -23.42
N ILE A 372 -33.66 3.90 -23.22
CA ILE A 372 -34.20 2.59 -23.58
C ILE A 372 -35.30 2.78 -24.62
N GLU A 373 -35.30 1.94 -25.65
CA GLU A 373 -36.36 1.84 -26.64
C GLU A 373 -36.97 0.45 -26.55
N ILE A 374 -38.30 0.38 -26.51
CA ILE A 374 -39.05 -0.88 -26.40
C ILE A 374 -40.02 -0.93 -27.58
N GLU A 375 -40.03 -2.05 -28.29
CA GLU A 375 -41.02 -2.36 -29.31
C GLU A 375 -41.92 -3.49 -28.80
N CYS A 376 -43.23 -3.27 -28.81
CA CYS A 376 -44.21 -4.19 -28.25
C CYS A 376 -45.51 -4.22 -29.07
N GLU A 377 -46.23 -5.33 -28.99
CA GLU A 377 -47.56 -5.52 -29.55
C GLU A 377 -48.60 -5.39 -28.42
N LEU A 378 -49.50 -4.42 -28.55
CA LEU A 378 -50.56 -4.15 -27.58
C LEU A 378 -51.88 -4.76 -28.08
N ASN A 379 -52.45 -5.69 -27.31
CA ASN A 379 -53.75 -6.28 -27.57
C ASN A 379 -54.81 -5.73 -26.60
N PHE A 380 -55.84 -5.08 -27.13
CA PHE A 380 -56.91 -4.48 -26.33
C PHE A 380 -58.31 -4.74 -26.92
N GLN A 381 -59.32 -4.72 -26.05
CA GLN A 381 -60.72 -4.87 -26.46
C GLN A 381 -61.50 -3.59 -26.26
N VAL A 382 -62.38 -3.30 -27.21
CA VAL A 382 -63.30 -2.17 -27.15
C VAL A 382 -64.72 -2.68 -26.98
N SER A 383 -65.31 -2.43 -25.82
CA SER A 383 -66.72 -2.76 -25.55
C SER A 383 -67.62 -1.60 -25.96
N GLN A 384 -67.96 -1.51 -27.25
CA GLN A 384 -69.05 -0.68 -27.73
C GLN A 384 -70.10 -1.54 -28.44
N GLY A 385 -70.88 -2.27 -27.66
CA GLY A 385 -72.02 -3.08 -28.15
C GLY A 385 -71.65 -4.37 -28.90
N ARG A 386 -70.38 -4.58 -29.25
CA ARG A 386 -69.76 -5.86 -29.64
C ARG A 386 -68.31 -5.86 -29.17
N ASP A 387 -67.81 -7.01 -28.72
CA ASP A 387 -66.40 -7.16 -28.34
C ASP A 387 -65.56 -7.24 -29.62
N VAL A 388 -64.80 -6.18 -29.90
CA VAL A 388 -63.85 -6.13 -31.00
C VAL A 388 -62.45 -6.01 -30.42
N GLY A 389 -61.58 -6.96 -30.75
CA GLY A 389 -60.17 -6.96 -30.34
C GLY A 389 -59.31 -6.26 -31.38
N PHE A 390 -58.36 -5.46 -30.92
CA PHE A 390 -57.37 -4.76 -31.73
C PHE A 390 -55.97 -5.14 -31.28
N SER A 391 -55.05 -5.21 -32.25
CA SER A 391 -53.62 -5.33 -32.02
C SER A 391 -52.91 -4.14 -32.67
N LYS A 392 -51.97 -3.50 -31.94
CA LYS A 392 -51.12 -2.43 -32.48
C LYS A 392 -49.67 -2.60 -32.04
N ASN A 393 -48.74 -2.40 -32.98
CA ASN A 393 -47.32 -2.29 -32.65
C ASN A 393 -47.01 -0.88 -32.15
N VAL A 394 -46.32 -0.81 -31.02
CA VAL A 394 -46.04 0.41 -30.27
C VAL A 394 -44.54 0.46 -29.96
N SER A 395 -43.95 1.64 -30.16
CA SER A 395 -42.59 1.95 -29.72
C SER A 395 -42.62 2.94 -28.56
N LEU A 396 -41.86 2.63 -27.50
CA LEU A 396 -41.75 3.42 -26.28
C LEU A 396 -40.30 3.82 -26.06
N VAL A 397 -40.07 5.02 -25.51
CA VAL A 397 -38.74 5.48 -25.11
C VAL A 397 -38.75 5.97 -23.66
N GLY A 398 -37.75 5.55 -22.89
CA GLY A 398 -37.57 5.94 -21.49
C GLY A 398 -36.10 6.23 -21.15
N ASN A 399 -35.86 6.79 -19.96
CA ASN A 399 -34.51 6.96 -19.42
C ASN A 399 -34.10 5.73 -18.61
N LEU A 400 -32.92 5.19 -18.88
CA LEU A 400 -32.33 4.07 -18.17
C LEU A 400 -31.34 4.56 -17.12
N PHE A 401 -31.52 4.15 -15.87
CA PHE A 401 -30.54 4.27 -14.81
C PHE A 401 -30.29 2.91 -14.16
N LEU A 402 -29.03 2.50 -14.09
CA LEU A 402 -28.66 1.21 -13.54
C LEU A 402 -27.42 1.35 -12.68
N GLU A 403 -27.50 0.86 -11.44
CA GLU A 403 -26.38 0.83 -10.50
C GLU A 403 -26.04 -0.62 -10.15
N MET A 404 -24.76 -0.98 -10.26
CA MET A 404 -24.28 -2.35 -10.15
C MET A 404 -22.97 -2.46 -9.37
N ASN A 405 -22.84 -3.54 -8.60
CA ASN A 405 -21.57 -3.95 -7.98
C ASN A 405 -20.94 -5.12 -8.74
N LEU A 406 -19.68 -4.96 -9.15
CA LEU A 406 -18.97 -5.90 -10.02
C LEU A 406 -18.58 -7.23 -9.34
N TYR A 407 -18.53 -7.31 -8.01
CA TYR A 407 -18.21 -8.58 -7.32
C TYR A 407 -19.33 -9.62 -7.41
N ASN A 408 -20.57 -9.16 -7.65
CA ASN A 408 -21.75 -10.03 -7.69
C ASN A 408 -22.10 -10.53 -9.10
N PHE A 409 -21.19 -10.35 -10.06
CA PHE A 409 -21.30 -10.94 -11.38
C PHE A 409 -20.84 -12.40 -11.35
N SER A 410 -21.77 -13.34 -11.57
CA SER A 410 -21.41 -14.74 -11.72
C SER A 410 -21.05 -15.02 -13.18
N ILE A 411 -19.75 -15.11 -13.45
CA ILE A 411 -19.19 -15.43 -14.76
C ILE A 411 -19.76 -16.72 -15.35
N THR A 412 -20.03 -17.71 -14.50
CA THR A 412 -20.58 -19.01 -14.88
C THR A 412 -22.03 -18.98 -15.33
N SER A 413 -22.86 -18.07 -14.82
CA SER A 413 -24.26 -17.93 -15.26
C SER A 413 -24.49 -16.73 -16.17
N LYS A 414 -23.50 -15.85 -16.35
CA LYS A 414 -23.63 -14.56 -17.05
C LYS A 414 -24.74 -13.68 -16.44
N GLU A 415 -24.97 -13.82 -15.14
CA GLU A 415 -26.02 -13.11 -14.42
C GLU A 415 -25.45 -12.19 -13.33
N PHE A 416 -26.13 -11.07 -13.11
CA PHE A 416 -25.90 -10.18 -11.98
C PHE A 416 -26.89 -10.51 -10.87
N LYS A 417 -26.38 -10.77 -9.67
CA LYS A 417 -27.23 -11.21 -8.54
C LYS A 417 -27.76 -10.07 -7.67
N ASP A 418 -27.03 -8.95 -7.62
CA ASP A 418 -27.41 -7.75 -6.85
C ASP A 418 -27.20 -6.50 -7.72
N TYR A 419 -28.28 -6.00 -8.33
CA TYR A 419 -28.30 -4.74 -9.08
C TYR A 419 -29.60 -3.98 -8.78
N SER A 420 -29.56 -2.65 -8.89
CA SER A 420 -30.76 -1.82 -8.87
C SER A 420 -30.93 -1.17 -10.24
N CYS A 421 -32.04 -1.47 -10.90
CA CYS A 421 -32.44 -0.82 -12.14
C CYS A 421 -33.62 0.10 -11.85
N ASP A 422 -33.51 1.34 -12.31
CA ASP A 422 -34.60 2.30 -12.32
C ASP A 422 -34.79 2.78 -13.76
N ILE A 423 -36.00 2.60 -14.28
CA ILE A 423 -36.39 3.08 -15.60
C ILE A 423 -37.39 4.19 -15.34
N GLY A 424 -37.03 5.43 -15.71
CA GLY A 424 -37.93 6.57 -15.54
C GLY A 424 -39.21 6.44 -16.37
N ASP A 425 -40.21 7.31 -16.12
CA ASP A 425 -41.50 7.30 -16.82
C ASP A 425 -41.34 7.15 -18.35
N PHE A 426 -42.00 6.15 -18.93
CA PHE A 426 -42.02 5.91 -20.37
C PHE A 426 -42.80 6.98 -21.12
N LYS A 427 -42.35 7.31 -22.33
CA LYS A 427 -43.12 8.11 -23.30
C LYS A 427 -43.36 7.31 -24.57
N LEU A 428 -44.56 7.45 -25.12
CA LEU A 428 -44.90 6.92 -26.43
C LEU A 428 -44.05 7.60 -27.51
N ALA A 429 -43.30 6.81 -28.28
CA ALA A 429 -42.45 7.31 -29.36
C ALA A 429 -43.14 7.20 -30.73
N SER A 430 -43.82 6.07 -31.01
CA SER A 430 -44.61 5.88 -32.23
C SER A 430 -45.60 4.72 -32.11
N ILE A 431 -46.63 4.71 -32.96
CA ILE A 431 -47.56 3.60 -33.15
C ILE A 431 -47.60 3.29 -34.65
N ASP A 432 -47.49 2.01 -35.04
CA ASP A 432 -47.86 1.60 -36.39
C ASP A 432 -49.38 1.58 -36.50
N ALA A 433 -49.93 2.66 -37.03
CA ALA A 433 -51.33 2.70 -37.43
C ALA A 433 -51.42 2.45 -38.93
N ASP A 434 -52.04 1.34 -39.33
CA ASP A 434 -52.90 1.42 -40.51
C ASP A 434 -54.00 2.42 -40.13
N GLU A 435 -53.90 3.66 -40.63
CA GLU A 435 -54.85 4.78 -40.37
C GLU A 435 -56.31 4.38 -40.57
N THR A 436 -56.56 3.30 -41.31
CA THR A 436 -57.90 2.80 -41.60
C THR A 436 -58.60 2.10 -40.44
N GLU A 437 -57.95 1.51 -39.44
CA GLU A 437 -58.69 0.74 -38.41
C GLU A 437 -59.17 1.55 -37.20
N LEU A 438 -58.44 2.59 -36.80
CA LEU A 438 -58.82 3.44 -35.68
C LEU A 438 -59.89 4.46 -36.09
N ASP A 439 -59.79 5.03 -37.30
CA ASP A 439 -60.79 5.98 -37.84
C ASP A 439 -62.15 5.33 -38.14
N ILE A 440 -62.21 4.02 -38.43
CA ILE A 440 -63.47 3.30 -38.68
C ILE A 440 -64.42 3.34 -37.46
N TYR A 441 -63.90 3.54 -36.24
CA TYR A 441 -64.71 3.65 -35.02
C TYR A 441 -64.94 5.08 -34.54
N TYR A 442 -64.30 6.09 -35.15
CA TYR A 442 -64.58 7.49 -34.85
C TYR A 442 -65.84 8.02 -35.55
N ASP A 443 -66.41 7.30 -36.52
CA ASP A 443 -67.43 7.84 -37.44
C ASP A 443 -68.85 7.23 -37.30
N TYR A 444 -69.21 6.73 -36.11
CA TYR A 444 -70.58 6.28 -35.82
C TYR A 444 -71.25 7.03 -34.66
N GLU A 445 -71.13 8.35 -34.60
CA GLU A 445 -72.14 9.20 -33.95
C GLU A 445 -72.32 10.53 -34.71
N LYS A 446 -72.86 10.46 -35.93
CA LYS A 446 -73.72 11.52 -36.49
C LYS A 446 -74.79 10.94 -37.41
N GLU A 447 -75.86 10.40 -36.82
CA GLU A 447 -77.22 10.63 -37.31
C GLU A 447 -78.16 10.84 -36.11
N TYR A 448 -78.54 12.09 -35.89
CA TYR A 448 -79.93 12.49 -36.01
C TYR A 448 -80.06 13.38 -37.24
#